data_AF-A0A7S2QU08-F1
#
_entry.id   AF-A0A7S2QU08-F1
#
_cell.length_a   1.000
_cell.length_b   1.000
_cell.length_c   1.000
_cell.angle_alpha   90.00
_cell.angle_beta   90.00
_cell.angle_gamma   90.00
#
_symmetry.space_group_name_H-M   'P 1'
#
loop_
_entity.id
_entity.type
_entity.pdbx_description
1 polymer ?
#
loop_
_entity_poly.entity_id
_entity_poly.type
_entity_poly.pdbx_seq_one_letter_code
_entity_poly.pdbx_strand_id
1 'polypeptide(L)'
;KKVLERYPRSGKLLRCYGSFLENVRNDFKGAQRSYNEAVKQGSSGDGLLGMDFNFTGQAGKPDMLASMNINEDAVVIINAEGTLLMVSQGVQALYGWSKSELEGQNVSVLMPPPFNQRHQGYLQKYV
;
A
#
# COMPACT_ATOMS: atom_id res chain seq x y z
N LYS A 1 -10.73 18.90 24.35
CA LYS A 1 -12.11 18.49 23.96
C LYS A 1 -12.35 18.96 22.53
N LYS A 2 -12.59 18.14 21.51
CA LYS A 2 -12.04 16.86 21.06
C LYS A 2 -12.12 17.00 19.53
N VAL A 3 -11.02 16.93 18.79
CA VAL A 3 -11.05 17.06 17.32
C VAL A 3 -12.00 16.04 16.68
N LEU A 4 -12.21 14.89 17.34
CA LEU A 4 -13.22 13.88 17.00
C LEU A 4 -14.67 14.40 16.99
N GLU A 5 -15.04 15.35 17.84
CA GLU A 5 -16.41 15.90 17.89
C GLU A 5 -16.70 16.81 16.69
N ARG A 6 -15.66 17.46 16.15
CA ARG A 6 -15.78 18.34 14.97
C ARG A 6 -15.78 17.54 13.66
N TYR A 7 -15.18 16.35 13.63
CA TYR A 7 -15.11 15.48 12.45
C TYR A 7 -15.43 14.01 12.80
N PRO A 8 -16.67 13.69 13.19
CA PRO A 8 -17.04 12.37 13.71
C PRO A 8 -17.04 11.25 12.65
N ARG A 9 -16.99 11.58 11.36
CA ARG A 9 -17.02 10.64 10.22
C ARG A 9 -15.68 10.41 9.54
N SER A 10 -14.58 10.92 10.08
CA SER A 10 -13.26 10.75 9.48
C SER A 10 -12.58 9.47 9.98
N GLY A 11 -12.57 8.43 9.16
CA GLY A 11 -11.93 7.15 9.49
C GLY A 11 -10.43 7.26 9.76
N LYS A 12 -9.73 8.16 9.06
CA LYS A 12 -8.28 8.42 9.28
C LYS A 12 -8.00 8.97 10.68
N LEU A 13 -8.78 9.96 11.12
CA LEU A 13 -8.63 10.56 12.46
C LEU A 13 -8.88 9.55 13.56
N LEU A 14 -9.86 8.67 13.36
CA LEU A 14 -10.24 7.67 14.33
C LEU A 14 -9.17 6.57 14.48
N ARG A 15 -8.47 6.22 13.39
CA ARG A 15 -7.29 5.32 13.44
C ARG A 15 -6.08 5.95 14.08
N CYS A 16 -5.75 7.21 13.74
CA CYS A 16 -4.66 7.94 14.41
C CYS A 16 -4.92 8.08 15.91
N TYR A 17 -6.19 8.30 16.28
CA TYR A 17 -6.59 8.30 17.68
C TYR A 17 -6.42 6.93 18.32
N GLY A 18 -6.84 5.83 17.66
CA GLY A 18 -6.57 4.47 18.11
C GLY A 18 -5.09 4.21 18.40
N SER A 19 -4.21 4.59 17.46
CA SER A 19 -2.76 4.45 17.62
C SER A 19 -2.19 5.29 18.76
N PHE A 20 -2.71 6.51 18.97
CA PHE A 20 -2.34 7.33 20.12
C PHE A 20 -2.79 6.71 21.45
N LEU A 21 -3.99 6.12 21.49
CA LEU A 21 -4.49 5.45 22.69
C LEU A 21 -3.64 4.24 23.06
N GLU A 22 -3.20 3.49 22.07
CA GLU A 22 -2.35 2.32 22.22
C GLU A 22 -0.93 2.70 22.65
N ASN A 23 -0.26 3.57 21.88
CA ASN A 23 1.16 3.84 22.06
C ASN A 23 1.47 4.86 23.16
N VAL A 24 0.62 5.87 23.33
CA VAL A 24 0.88 6.97 24.29
C VAL A 24 0.11 6.77 25.57
N ARG A 25 -1.17 6.38 25.48
CA ARG A 25 -2.05 6.22 26.66
C ARG A 25 -2.07 4.80 27.23
N ASN A 26 -1.46 3.83 26.55
CA ASN A 26 -1.44 2.41 26.91
C ASN A 26 -2.84 1.84 27.22
N ASP A 27 -3.85 2.32 26.50
CA ASP A 27 -5.26 1.92 26.64
C ASP A 27 -5.70 1.10 25.42
N PHE A 28 -5.42 -0.20 25.49
CA PHE A 28 -5.72 -1.15 24.42
C PHE A 28 -7.23 -1.30 24.15
N LYS A 29 -8.06 -1.27 25.20
CA LYS A 29 -9.51 -1.44 25.06
C LYS A 29 -10.15 -0.23 24.38
N GLY A 30 -9.68 0.98 24.69
CA GLY A 30 -10.10 2.21 24.03
C GLY A 30 -9.68 2.23 22.55
N ALA A 31 -8.44 1.86 22.26
CA ALA A 31 -7.91 1.78 20.90
C ALA A 31 -8.75 0.84 20.01
N GLN A 32 -9.06 -0.36 20.50
CA GLN A 32 -9.84 -1.35 19.75
C GLN A 32 -11.24 -0.87 19.38
N ARG A 33 -11.90 -0.11 20.25
CA ARG A 33 -13.22 0.48 19.97
C ARG A 33 -13.12 1.50 18.84
N SER A 34 -12.11 2.37 18.89
CA SER A 34 -11.86 3.36 17.84
C SER A 34 -11.54 2.68 16.50
N TYR A 35 -10.73 1.62 16.48
CA TYR A 35 -10.46 0.86 15.25
C TYR A 35 -11.72 0.21 14.68
N ASN A 36 -12.55 -0.42 15.52
CA ASN A 36 -13.80 -1.02 15.08
C ASN A 36 -14.78 0.01 14.49
N GLU A 37 -14.87 1.19 15.10
CA GLU A 37 -15.65 2.30 14.56
C GLU A 37 -15.05 2.83 13.25
N ALA A 38 -13.72 2.88 13.11
CA ALA A 38 -13.05 3.31 11.88
C ALA A 38 -13.27 2.35 10.71
N VAL A 39 -13.31 1.04 10.99
CA VAL A 39 -13.65 0.01 10.00
C VAL A 39 -15.10 0.16 9.55
N LYS A 40 -16.04 0.38 10.48
CA LYS A 40 -17.45 0.64 10.15
C LYS A 40 -17.66 1.90 9.31
N GLN A 41 -16.80 2.91 9.48
CA GLN A 41 -16.89 4.16 8.74
C GLN A 41 -16.41 4.07 7.30
N GLY A 42 -15.91 2.91 6.84
CA GLY A 42 -15.78 2.61 5.41
C GLY A 42 -15.04 3.70 4.63
N SER A 43 -13.90 4.19 5.14
CA SER A 43 -13.03 5.03 4.30
C SER A 43 -12.33 4.10 3.30
N SER A 44 -13.02 3.89 2.18
CA SER A 44 -12.63 3.11 0.99
C SER A 44 -11.34 3.58 0.31
N GLY A 45 -10.52 4.39 0.97
CA GLY A 45 -9.28 4.95 0.44
C GLY A 45 -8.03 4.38 1.11
N ASP A 46 -8.13 3.25 1.81
CA ASP A 46 -7.04 2.71 2.62
C ASP A 46 -6.65 1.29 2.20
N GLY A 47 -6.32 1.15 0.91
CA GLY A 47 -5.60 -0.03 0.40
C GLY A 47 -4.18 -0.12 0.95
N LEU A 48 -3.69 0.88 1.68
CA LEU A 48 -2.32 0.96 2.19
C LEU A 48 -2.10 0.12 3.47
N LEU A 49 -3.12 -0.07 4.31
CA LEU A 49 -3.00 -0.84 5.57
C LEU A 49 -3.45 -2.30 5.46
N GLY A 50 -4.00 -2.72 4.31
CA GLY A 50 -4.29 -4.11 3.97
C GLY A 50 -3.28 -4.75 3.02
N MET A 51 -2.27 -3.99 2.57
CA MET A 51 -1.10 -4.52 1.88
C MET A 51 -0.03 -4.77 2.91
N ASP A 52 0.36 -6.03 3.06
CA ASP A 52 1.36 -6.50 4.01
C ASP A 52 2.76 -5.98 3.60
N PHE A 53 3.03 -4.69 3.79
CA PHE A 53 4.35 -4.09 3.65
C PHE A 53 5.22 -4.50 4.85
N ASN A 54 5.69 -5.75 4.88
CA ASN A 54 6.80 -6.15 5.73
C ASN A 54 8.10 -5.53 5.18
N PHE A 55 8.21 -4.20 5.22
CA PHE A 55 9.49 -3.52 5.10
C PHE A 55 10.20 -3.68 6.45
N THR A 56 10.97 -4.75 6.60
CA THR A 56 11.87 -4.99 7.73
C THR A 56 13.06 -4.03 7.71
N GLY A 57 12.78 -2.73 7.68
CA GLY A 57 13.76 -1.66 7.73
C GLY A 57 13.13 -0.39 8.25
N GLN A 58 13.50 0.04 9.45
CA GLN A 58 13.24 1.41 9.87
C GLN A 58 14.05 2.35 8.97
N ALA A 59 13.44 2.90 7.94
CA ALA A 59 13.90 4.11 7.26
C ALA A 59 12.65 4.78 6.72
N GLY A 60 12.49 6.08 7.02
CA GLY A 60 11.23 6.82 6.86
C GLY A 60 10.49 6.51 5.58
N LYS A 61 9.16 6.38 5.67
CA LYS A 61 8.28 6.32 4.50
C LYS A 61 8.77 7.37 3.50
N PRO A 62 9.25 6.98 2.30
CA PRO A 62 9.58 7.97 1.30
C PRO A 62 8.30 8.76 1.06
N ASP A 63 8.33 10.07 1.34
CA ASP A 63 7.16 10.95 1.35
C ASP A 63 6.38 10.87 0.01
N MET A 64 7.10 10.51 -1.05
CA MET A 64 6.57 10.16 -2.37
C MET A 64 5.49 9.08 -2.33
N LEU A 65 5.70 7.97 -1.60
CA LEU A 65 4.70 6.89 -1.48
C LEU A 65 3.50 7.32 -0.62
N ALA A 66 3.66 8.29 0.28
CA ALA A 66 2.57 8.80 1.10
C ALA A 66 1.65 9.75 0.30
N SER A 67 2.17 10.39 -0.75
CA SER A 67 1.38 11.22 -1.67
C SER A 67 0.65 10.41 -2.77
N MET A 68 1.08 9.17 -3.04
CA MET A 68 0.51 8.31 -4.07
C MET A 68 -0.68 7.51 -3.53
N ASN A 69 -1.72 7.39 -4.35
CA ASN A 69 -2.91 6.62 -4.01
C ASN A 69 -2.86 5.29 -4.75
N ILE A 70 -2.43 4.21 -4.08
CA ILE A 70 -2.20 2.89 -4.70
C ILE A 70 -3.44 2.24 -5.35
N ASN A 71 -4.63 2.78 -5.06
CA ASN A 71 -5.88 2.37 -5.71
C ASN A 71 -6.07 3.01 -7.10
N GLU A 72 -5.55 4.23 -7.28
CA GLU A 72 -5.64 4.99 -8.53
C GLU A 72 -4.32 4.89 -9.33
N ASP A 73 -3.19 4.94 -8.63
CA ASP A 73 -1.85 4.84 -9.19
C ASP A 73 -1.43 3.38 -9.37
N ALA A 74 -0.93 3.08 -10.57
CA ALA A 74 -0.37 1.78 -10.89
C ALA A 74 1.07 1.67 -10.36
N VAL A 75 1.27 0.82 -9.35
CA VAL A 75 2.58 0.60 -8.72
C VAL A 75 2.87 -0.90 -8.68
N VAL A 76 4.08 -1.28 -9.08
CA VAL A 76 4.60 -2.65 -9.03
C VAL A 76 5.96 -2.66 -8.33
N ILE A 77 6.20 -3.72 -7.57
CA ILE A 77 7.49 -3.97 -6.91
C ILE A 77 8.09 -5.22 -7.53
N ILE A 78 9.36 -5.12 -7.94
CA ILE A 78 10.11 -6.21 -8.58
C ILE A 78 11.36 -6.53 -7.78
N ASN A 79 11.84 -7.78 -7.89
CA ASN A 79 13.17 -8.15 -7.43
C ASN A 79 14.25 -7.69 -8.45
N ALA A 80 15.52 -7.87 -8.09
CA ALA A 80 16.66 -7.55 -8.94
C ALA A 80 16.68 -8.32 -10.28
N GLU A 81 16.08 -9.51 -10.32
CA GLU A 81 15.97 -10.34 -11.52
C GLU A 81 14.79 -9.92 -12.43
N GLY A 82 13.94 -8.99 -11.98
CA GLY A 82 12.76 -8.52 -12.69
C GLY A 82 11.47 -9.28 -12.38
N THR A 83 11.48 -10.19 -11.42
CA THR A 83 10.31 -10.93 -10.95
C THR A 83 9.42 -10.02 -10.11
N LEU A 84 8.12 -9.97 -10.43
CA LEU A 84 7.11 -9.22 -9.70
C LEU A 84 6.87 -9.84 -8.33
N LEU A 85 7.11 -9.05 -7.28
CA LEU A 85 6.89 -9.42 -5.89
C LEU A 85 5.53 -8.96 -5.38
N MET A 86 5.07 -7.79 -5.83
CA MET A 86 3.81 -7.19 -5.40
C MET A 86 3.25 -6.29 -6.50
N VAL A 87 1.92 -6.27 -6.58
CA VAL A 87 1.16 -5.53 -7.61
C VAL A 87 0.02 -4.74 -6.98
N SER A 88 -0.11 -3.45 -7.32
CA SER A 88 -1.22 -2.61 -6.85
C SER A 88 -2.56 -2.97 -7.48
N GLN A 89 -3.66 -2.54 -6.87
CA GLN A 89 -4.99 -2.69 -7.45
C GLN A 89 -5.13 -1.86 -8.74
N GLY A 90 -4.48 -0.69 -8.82
CA GLY A 90 -4.46 0.11 -10.05
C GLY A 90 -3.87 -0.64 -11.24
N VAL A 91 -2.82 -1.45 -11.03
CA VAL A 91 -2.22 -2.27 -12.09
C VAL A 91 -3.15 -3.39 -12.54
N GLN A 92 -3.83 -4.05 -11.60
CA GLN A 92 -4.84 -5.07 -11.92
C GLN A 92 -5.99 -4.49 -12.75
N ALA A 93 -6.44 -3.29 -12.43
CA ALA A 93 -7.48 -2.58 -13.18
C ALA A 93 -7.02 -2.17 -14.59
N LEU A 94 -5.76 -1.74 -14.73
CA LEU A 94 -5.20 -1.29 -16.02
C LEU A 94 -4.91 -2.45 -16.99
N TYR A 95 -4.33 -3.54 -16.49
CA TYR A 95 -3.95 -4.69 -17.32
C TYR A 95 -5.03 -5.77 -17.36
N GLY A 96 -6.02 -5.73 -16.46
CA GLY A 96 -7.12 -6.69 -16.40
C GLY A 96 -6.72 -8.07 -15.88
N TRP A 97 -5.55 -8.18 -15.24
CA TRP A 97 -5.02 -9.45 -14.73
C TRP A 97 -5.15 -9.53 -13.22
N SER A 98 -5.30 -10.74 -12.69
CA SER A 98 -5.35 -10.94 -11.26
C SER A 98 -3.96 -10.83 -10.62
N LYS A 99 -3.93 -10.42 -9.35
CA LYS A 99 -2.70 -10.38 -8.55
C LYS A 99 -1.91 -11.70 -8.63
N SER A 100 -2.60 -12.83 -8.49
CA SER A 100 -1.99 -14.16 -8.47
C SER A 100 -1.37 -14.57 -9.82
N GLU A 101 -1.81 -13.99 -10.93
CA GLU A 101 -1.22 -14.26 -12.26
C GLU A 101 -0.01 -13.39 -12.52
N LEU A 102 0.03 -12.18 -11.94
CA LEU A 102 1.13 -11.23 -12.11
C LEU A 102 2.27 -11.49 -11.12
N GLU A 103 1.96 -11.86 -9.88
CA GLU A 103 2.99 -12.16 -8.89
C GLU A 103 3.78 -13.42 -9.29
N GLY A 104 5.10 -13.32 -9.28
CA GLY A 104 6.00 -14.37 -9.76
C GLY A 104 6.29 -14.33 -11.26
N GLN A 105 5.60 -13.51 -12.05
CA GLN A 105 5.97 -13.28 -13.45
C GLN A 105 7.09 -12.24 -13.58
N ASN A 106 7.80 -12.27 -14.71
CA ASN A 106 8.76 -11.23 -15.02
C ASN A 106 8.04 -9.95 -15.48
N VAL A 107 8.51 -8.78 -15.01
CA VAL A 107 8.00 -7.45 -15.37
C VAL A 107 7.97 -7.18 -16.88
N SER A 108 8.79 -7.90 -17.65
CA SER A 108 8.82 -7.84 -19.11
C SER A 108 7.46 -8.15 -19.75
N VAL A 109 6.59 -8.89 -19.05
CA VAL A 109 5.23 -9.22 -19.51
C VAL A 109 4.32 -7.98 -19.54
N LEU A 110 4.56 -6.99 -18.69
CA LEU A 110 3.84 -5.71 -18.69
C LEU A 110 4.27 -4.77 -19.82
N MET A 111 5.34 -5.12 -20.54
CA MET A 111 5.93 -4.30 -21.59
C MET A 111 5.67 -4.88 -22.98
N PRO A 112 5.31 -4.05 -23.98
CA PRO A 112 5.17 -4.52 -25.34
C PRO A 112 6.52 -4.85 -25.98
N PRO A 113 6.57 -5.77 -26.97
CA PRO A 113 7.73 -5.96 -27.83
C PRO A 113 8.07 -4.65 -28.58
N PRO A 114 9.36 -4.33 -28.82
CA PRO A 114 10.57 -5.11 -28.53
C PRO A 114 11.21 -4.80 -27.16
N PHE A 115 10.57 -3.96 -26.34
CA PHE A 115 11.19 -3.47 -25.10
C PHE A 115 11.28 -4.54 -24.02
N ASN A 116 10.36 -5.50 -24.02
CA ASN A 116 10.35 -6.65 -23.11
C ASN A 116 11.69 -7.43 -23.09
N GLN A 117 12.28 -7.71 -24.25
CA GLN A 117 13.54 -8.46 -24.37
C GLN A 117 14.74 -7.65 -23.84
N ARG A 118 14.69 -6.32 -24.00
CA ARG A 118 15.79 -5.43 -23.59
C ARG A 118 15.74 -5.09 -22.10
N HIS A 119 14.55 -5.14 -21.50
CA HIS A 119 14.33 -4.76 -20.11
C HIS A 119 15.17 -5.60 -19.14
N GLN A 120 15.29 -6.90 -19.38
CA GLN A 120 16.15 -7.78 -18.58
C GLN A 120 17.61 -7.29 -18.56
N GLY A 121 18.13 -6.83 -19.70
CA GLY A 121 19.48 -6.28 -19.80
C GLY A 121 19.65 -4.93 -19.11
N TYR A 122 18.58 -4.16 -18.89
CA TYR A 122 18.66 -2.94 -18.08
C TYR A 122 18.79 -3.27 -16.60
N LEU A 123 18.01 -4.23 -16.11
CA LEU A 123 18.09 -4.66 -14.70
C LEU A 123 19.50 -5.17 -14.37
N GLN A 124 20.10 -5.99 -15.23
CA GLN A 124 21.47 -6.48 -15.04
C GLN A 124 22.56 -5.41 -15.00
N LYS A 125 22.31 -4.21 -15.53
CA LYS A 125 23.29 -3.12 -15.55
C LYS A 125 23.27 -2.25 -14.30
N TYR A 126 22.17 -2.29 -13.54
CA TYR A 126 21.90 -1.37 -12.44
C TYR A 126 21.75 -2.05 -11.07
N VAL A 127 21.79 -3.39 -11.03
CA VAL A 127 21.92 -4.20 -9.81
C VAL A 127 23.40 -4.48 -9.56
#